data_AF-A0A536JIB0-F1
#
_entry.id   AF-A0A536JIB0-F1
#
_cell.length_a   1.000
_cell.length_b   1.000
_cell.length_c   1.000
_cell.angle_alpha   90.00
_cell.angle_beta   90.00
_cell.angle_gamma   90.00
#
_symmetry.space_group_name_H-M   'P 1'
#
loop_
_entity.id
_entity.type
_entity.pdbx_description
1 polymer ?
#
loop_
_entity_poly.entity_id
_entity_poly.type
_entity_poly.pdbx_seq_one_letter_code
_entity_poly.pdbx_strand_id
1 'polypeptide(L)'
;MIVNVCPAAVTSASPERIWNVLTTPERFGEWLGARFVSAEPPGPIRPGQVINLRAPSLAMQWPVRMDVRDMDPKRRWIDLVVFLPFGVENHERVTLSETKDGGTLVRFN
;
A
#
# COMPACT_ATOMS: atom_id res chain seq x y z
N MET A 1 -5.59 20.53 -1.23
CA MET A 1 -6.95 19.99 -1.44
C MET A 1 -7.00 18.66 -0.71
N ILE A 2 -7.97 18.48 0.20
CA ILE A 2 -8.11 17.22 0.96
C ILE A 2 -9.32 16.49 0.37
N VAL A 3 -9.09 15.32 -0.21
CA VAL A 3 -10.15 14.43 -0.70
C VAL A 3 -10.38 13.39 0.39
N ASN A 4 -11.54 13.45 1.05
CA ASN A 4 -11.88 12.54 2.13
C ASN A 4 -12.80 11.45 1.58
N VAL A 5 -12.22 10.36 1.09
CA VAL A 5 -12.90 9.11 0.80
C VAL A 5 -12.74 8.21 2.03
N CYS A 6 -13.74 7.40 2.40
CA CYS A 6 -13.57 6.38 3.44
C CYS A 6 -13.15 5.10 2.70
N PRO A 7 -11.85 4.90 2.43
CA PRO A 7 -11.37 3.86 1.54
C PRO A 7 -11.22 2.61 2.41
N ALA A 8 -12.18 1.70 2.25
CA ALA A 8 -12.15 0.42 2.94
C ALA A 8 -12.62 -0.69 2.01
N ALA A 9 -12.04 -1.87 2.18
CA ALA A 9 -12.42 -3.07 1.45
C ALA A 9 -12.56 -4.24 2.42
N VAL A 10 -13.52 -5.12 2.17
CA VAL A 10 -13.72 -6.36 2.92
C VAL A 10 -13.43 -7.53 1.98
N THR A 11 -12.74 -8.54 2.48
CA THR A 11 -12.43 -9.78 1.77
C THR A 11 -12.57 -10.98 2.68
N SER A 12 -12.93 -12.14 2.13
CA SER A 12 -12.98 -13.40 2.85
C SER A 12 -11.60 -14.02 3.12
N ALA A 13 -10.54 -13.46 2.51
CA ALA A 13 -9.17 -13.90 2.78
C ALA A 13 -8.73 -13.54 4.20
N SER A 14 -7.89 -14.39 4.80
CA SER A 14 -7.38 -14.14 6.16
C SER A 14 -6.44 -12.92 6.22
N PRO A 15 -6.32 -12.28 7.40
CA PRO A 15 -5.45 -11.12 7.56
C PRO A 15 -3.99 -11.41 7.20
N GLU A 16 -3.51 -12.62 7.45
CA GLU A 16 -2.14 -13.06 7.14
C GLU A 16 -1.92 -13.11 5.62
N ARG A 17 -2.92 -13.58 4.87
CA ARG A 17 -2.82 -13.63 3.41
C ARG A 17 -2.80 -12.22 2.83
N ILE A 18 -3.66 -11.33 3.32
CA ILE A 18 -3.67 -9.92 2.89
C ILE A 18 -2.39 -9.20 3.31
N TRP A 19 -1.88 -9.48 4.50
CA TRP A 19 -0.61 -8.94 4.98
C TRP A 19 0.54 -9.30 4.06
N ASN A 20 0.64 -10.55 3.63
CA ASN A 20 1.66 -10.99 2.67
C ASN A 20 1.53 -10.27 1.32
N VAL A 21 0.31 -10.02 0.84
CA VAL A 21 0.07 -9.24 -0.40
C VAL A 21 0.56 -7.79 -0.24
N LEU A 22 0.24 -7.15 0.89
CA LEU A 22 0.62 -5.77 1.16
C LEU A 22 2.11 -5.60 1.43
N THR A 23 2.79 -6.62 1.95
CA THR A 23 4.20 -6.53 2.35
C THR A 23 5.18 -7.10 1.33
N THR A 24 4.72 -7.46 0.13
CA THR A 24 5.58 -7.96 -0.97
C THR A 24 5.61 -6.97 -2.15
N PRO A 25 6.51 -5.97 -2.14
CA PRO A 25 6.54 -4.91 -3.15
C PRO A 25 6.66 -5.43 -4.59
N GLU A 26 7.41 -6.52 -4.83
CA GLU A 26 7.60 -7.06 -6.18
C GLU A 26 6.29 -7.49 -6.84
N ARG A 27 5.25 -7.76 -6.03
CA ARG A 27 3.94 -8.23 -6.48
C ARG A 27 2.89 -7.13 -6.58
N PHE A 28 3.25 -5.86 -6.33
CA PHE A 28 2.30 -4.75 -6.39
C PHE A 28 1.67 -4.59 -7.79
N GLY A 29 2.41 -4.97 -8.84
CA GLY A 29 1.89 -5.00 -10.21
C GLY A 29 0.67 -5.87 -10.42
N GLU A 30 0.40 -6.82 -9.54
CA GLU A 30 -0.74 -7.75 -9.65
C GLU A 30 -2.08 -7.11 -9.24
N TRP A 31 -2.06 -6.04 -8.43
CA TRP A 31 -3.30 -5.54 -7.80
C TRP A 31 -3.38 -4.01 -7.66
N LEU A 32 -2.26 -3.29 -7.57
CA LEU A 32 -2.23 -1.85 -7.29
C LEU A 32 -2.57 -0.99 -8.52
N GLY A 33 -2.60 -1.59 -9.72
CA GLY A 33 -2.69 -0.84 -10.97
C GLY A 33 -1.42 -0.05 -11.31
N ALA A 34 -0.30 -0.34 -10.64
CA ALA A 34 1.00 0.27 -10.89
C ALA A 34 2.09 -0.81 -10.96
N ARG A 35 3.06 -0.65 -11.85
CA ARG A 35 4.17 -1.58 -12.03
C ARG A 35 5.29 -1.31 -11.02
N PHE A 36 5.75 -2.36 -10.33
CA PHE A 36 6.96 -2.32 -9.51
C PHE A 36 8.22 -1.97 -10.34
N VAL A 37 9.04 -1.07 -9.82
CA VAL A 37 10.33 -0.69 -10.41
C VAL A 37 11.48 -1.10 -9.51
N SER A 38 11.47 -0.65 -8.25
CA SER A 38 12.51 -0.99 -7.27
C SER A 38 12.01 -0.81 -5.84
N ALA A 39 12.71 -1.44 -4.90
CA ALA A 39 12.58 -1.18 -3.48
C ALA A 39 13.98 -1.08 -2.87
N GLU A 40 14.22 -0.03 -2.09
CA GLU A 40 15.50 0.23 -1.43
C GLU A 40 15.30 0.45 0.07
N PRO A 41 15.87 -0.41 0.92
CA PRO A 41 16.56 -1.67 0.58
C PRO A 41 15.58 -2.73 0.01
N PRO A 42 16.07 -3.73 -0.76
CA PRO A 42 15.19 -4.75 -1.36
C PRO A 42 14.55 -5.69 -0.33
N GLY A 43 13.49 -6.38 -0.75
CA GLY A 43 12.76 -7.37 0.04
C GLY A 43 11.42 -6.84 0.59
N PRO A 44 10.83 -7.56 1.57
CA PRO A 44 9.53 -7.21 2.15
C PRO A 44 9.47 -5.80 2.71
N ILE A 45 8.25 -5.25 2.80
CA ILE A 45 8.02 -3.94 3.39
C ILE A 45 8.63 -3.84 4.80
N ARG A 46 9.39 -2.76 5.03
CA ARG A 46 9.95 -2.40 6.33
C ARG A 46 10.14 -0.90 6.47
N PRO A 47 10.15 -0.35 7.70
CA PRO A 47 10.36 1.07 7.93
C PRO A 47 11.67 1.58 7.29
N GLY A 48 11.62 2.78 6.73
CA GLY A 48 12.74 3.42 6.02
C GLY A 48 12.94 2.95 4.58
N GLN A 49 12.13 2.01 4.10
CA GLN A 49 12.19 1.56 2.71
C GLN A 49 11.54 2.58 1.76
N VAL A 50 12.16 2.78 0.60
CA VAL A 50 11.62 3.56 -0.52
C VAL A 50 11.27 2.61 -1.66
N ILE A 51 10.02 2.66 -2.12
CA ILE A 51 9.49 1.82 -3.20
C ILE A 51 9.14 2.72 -4.38
N ASN A 52 9.69 2.40 -5.55
CA ASN A 52 9.41 3.10 -6.79
C ASN A 52 8.48 2.28 -7.68
N LEU A 53 7.48 2.95 -8.23
CA LEU A 53 6.40 2.38 -9.04
C LEU A 53 6.19 3.23 -10.31
N ARG A 54 5.52 2.64 -11.30
CA ARG A 54 4.98 3.37 -12.45
C ARG A 54 3.52 3.06 -12.68
N ALA A 55 2.67 4.10 -12.67
CA ALA A 55 1.24 3.98 -12.89
C ALA A 55 0.86 4.46 -14.30
N PRO A 56 0.09 3.68 -15.08
CA PRO A 56 -0.41 4.11 -16.38
C PRO A 56 -1.57 5.09 -16.22
N SER A 57 -1.51 6.26 -16.88
CA SER A 57 -2.64 7.19 -17.00
C SER A 57 -2.40 8.16 -18.15
N LEU A 58 -3.46 8.59 -18.85
CA LEU A 58 -3.37 9.53 -19.99
C LEU A 58 -2.33 9.11 -21.05
N ALA A 59 -2.30 7.81 -21.39
CA ALA A 59 -1.31 7.21 -22.31
C ALA A 59 0.18 7.37 -21.88
N MET A 60 0.44 7.76 -20.63
CA MET A 60 1.78 7.93 -20.06
C MET A 60 2.02 6.97 -18.88
N GLN A 61 3.29 6.82 -18.50
CA GLN A 61 3.75 6.03 -17.34
C GLN A 61 4.28 6.98 -16.25
N TRP A 62 3.43 7.30 -15.29
CA TRP A 62 3.72 8.28 -14.25
C TRP A 62 4.55 7.67 -13.13
N PRO A 63 5.62 8.35 -12.64
CA PRO A 63 6.35 7.89 -11.48
C PRO A 63 5.47 8.01 -10.23
N VAL A 64 5.51 6.99 -9.38
CA VAL A 64 4.92 6.98 -8.05
C VAL A 64 6.00 6.48 -7.09
N ARG A 65 6.21 7.19 -5.98
CA ARG A 65 7.15 6.78 -4.94
C ARG A 65 6.38 6.55 -3.65
N MET A 66 6.67 5.47 -2.95
CA MET A 66 6.13 5.18 -1.62
C MET A 66 7.26 5.13 -0.62
N ASP A 67 7.16 5.94 0.44
CA ASP A 67 8.07 5.90 1.58
C ASP A 67 7.40 5.16 2.72
N VAL A 68 7.97 4.03 3.13
CA VAL A 68 7.50 3.27 4.29
C VAL A 68 8.00 3.95 5.56
N ARG A 69 7.09 4.55 6.32
CA ARG A 69 7.41 5.34 7.51
C ARG A 69 7.56 4.46 8.74
N ASP A 70 6.56 3.63 8.99
CA ASP A 70 6.50 2.75 10.15
C ASP A 70 5.55 1.57 9.89
N MET A 71 5.61 0.53 10.72
CA MET A 71 4.68 -0.59 10.65
C MET A 71 4.70 -1.42 11.94
N ASP A 72 3.60 -2.14 12.19
CA ASP A 72 3.55 -3.19 13.21
C ASP A 72 2.95 -4.46 12.61
N PRO A 73 3.77 -5.50 12.35
CA PRO A 73 3.27 -6.77 11.83
C PRO A 73 2.33 -7.52 12.78
N LYS A 74 2.45 -7.32 14.10
CA LYS A 74 1.58 -7.98 15.09
C LYS A 74 0.21 -7.32 15.12
N ARG A 75 0.18 -5.99 15.01
CA ARG A 75 -1.07 -5.20 14.93
C ARG A 75 -1.58 -5.01 13.49
N ARG A 76 -0.83 -5.50 12.50
CA ARG A 76 -1.11 -5.47 11.06
C ARG A 76 -1.49 -4.08 10.53
N TRP A 77 -0.62 -3.10 10.79
CA TRP A 77 -0.72 -1.79 10.17
C TRP A 77 0.60 -1.32 9.57
N ILE A 78 0.52 -0.47 8.55
CA ILE A 78 1.65 0.12 7.81
C ILE A 78 1.36 1.60 7.59
N ASP A 79 2.35 2.45 7.86
CA ASP A 79 2.34 3.87 7.53
C ASP A 79 3.19 4.15 6.30
N LEU A 80 2.61 4.87 5.35
CA LEU A 80 3.19 5.17 4.06
C LEU A 80 3.01 6.65 3.74
N VAL A 81 3.96 7.24 3.02
CA VAL A 81 3.73 8.47 2.26
C VAL A 81 3.89 8.14 0.79
N VAL A 82 2.82 8.32 0.02
CA VAL A 82 2.81 8.08 -1.43
C VAL A 82 2.89 9.42 -2.16
N PHE A 83 3.98 9.59 -2.91
CA PHE A 83 4.22 10.74 -3.75
C PHE A 83 3.71 10.44 -5.16
N LEU A 84 2.67 11.18 -5.55
CA LEU A 84 2.02 11.13 -6.84
C LEU A 84 2.51 12.33 -7.71
N PRO A 85 2.22 12.31 -9.03
CA PRO A 85 2.53 13.44 -9.89
C PRO A 85 1.97 14.78 -9.40
N PHE A 86 2.58 15.87 -9.86
CA PHE A 86 2.17 17.26 -9.57
C PHE A 86 2.32 17.68 -8.10
N GLY A 87 3.19 17.01 -7.34
CA GLY A 87 3.47 17.35 -5.94
C GLY A 87 2.36 16.93 -4.98
N VAL A 88 1.53 15.96 -5.37
CA VAL A 88 0.50 15.40 -4.51
C VAL A 88 1.13 14.36 -3.58
N GLU A 89 0.85 14.49 -2.29
CA GLU A 89 1.23 13.52 -1.26
C GLU A 89 -0.02 12.89 -0.65
N ASN A 90 -0.02 11.56 -0.56
CA ASN A 90 -0.99 10.81 0.20
C ASN A 90 -0.29 10.25 1.44
N HIS A 91 -0.71 10.71 2.62
CA HIS A 91 -0.25 10.19 3.90
C HIS A 91 -1.26 9.14 4.31
N GLU A 92 -0.83 7.88 4.37
CA GLU A 92 -1.74 6.74 4.47
C GLU A 92 -1.32 5.79 5.59
N ARG A 93 -2.27 5.45 6.45
CA ARG A 93 -2.18 4.31 7.37
C ARG A 93 -3.08 3.19 6.87
N VAL A 94 -2.47 2.10 6.41
CA VAL A 94 -3.16 0.87 6.05
C VAL A 94 -3.30 -0.01 7.28
N THR A 95 -4.51 -0.43 7.63
CA THR A 95 -4.77 -1.34 8.76
C THR A 95 -5.56 -2.55 8.33
N LEU A 96 -5.18 -3.73 8.81
CA LEU A 96 -5.94 -4.97 8.67
C LEU A 96 -6.59 -5.36 9.99
N SER A 97 -7.89 -5.61 9.95
CA SER A 97 -8.66 -6.11 11.09
C SER A 97 -9.44 -7.35 10.67
N GLU A 98 -9.48 -8.36 11.53
CA GLU A 98 -10.31 -9.53 11.30
C GLU A 98 -11.79 -9.17 11.44
N THR A 99 -12.63 -9.71 10.56
CA THR A 99 -14.08 -9.51 10.60
C THR A 99 -14.75 -10.56 11.50
N LYS A 100 -15.97 -10.27 11.98
CA LYS A 100 -16.73 -11.20 12.84
C LYS A 100 -17.03 -12.55 12.16
N ASP A 101 -17.25 -12.52 10.86
CA ASP A 101 -17.65 -13.70 10.06
C ASP A 101 -16.44 -14.45 9.48
N GLY A 102 -15.21 -14.08 9.88
CA GLY A 102 -13.98 -14.52 9.25
C GLY A 102 -13.65 -13.71 7.99
N GLY A 103 -12.36 -13.44 7.78
CA GLY A 103 -11.86 -12.60 6.70
C GLY A 103 -11.19 -11.33 7.20
N THR A 104 -11.00 -10.36 6.31
CA THR A 104 -10.22 -9.15 6.57
C THR A 104 -10.96 -7.90 6.12
N LEU A 105 -11.02 -6.92 7.02
CA LEU A 105 -11.30 -5.53 6.70
C LEU A 105 -9.98 -4.80 6.52
N VAL A 106 -9.76 -4.26 5.33
CA VAL A 106 -8.65 -3.36 4.99
C VAL A 106 -9.17 -1.93 5.08
N ARG A 107 -8.49 -1.08 5.83
CA ARG A 107 -8.75 0.37 5.86
C ARG A 107 -7.51 1.14 5.45
N PHE A 108 -7.74 2.21 4.71
CA PHE A 108 -6.74 3.18 4.30
C PHE A 108 -7.13 4.50 4.97
N ASN A 109 -6.34 5.04 5.91
CA ASN A 109 -6.71 6.24 6.68
C ASN A 109 -5.72 7.38 6.48
#